data_AF-A0A2I2A342-F1
#
_entry.id   AF-A0A2I2A342-F1
#
_cell.length_a   1.000
_cell.length_b   1.000
_cell.length_c   1.000
_cell.angle_alpha   90.00
_cell.angle_beta   90.00
_cell.angle_gamma   90.00
#
_symmetry.space_group_name_H-M   'P 1'
#
loop_
_entity.id
_entity.type
_entity.pdbx_description
1 polymer ?
#
loop_
_entity_poly.entity_id
_entity_poly.type
_entity_poly.pdbx_seq_one_letter_code
_entity_poly.pdbx_strand_id
1 'polypeptide(L)'
;MTEEQKEAIQNFFKSLKVLKRMGIVRSDVVLGDIGEFLCTFAFPGLQLMTEKTNEGYDAYFNNKKVQIKYSNSRDAKNIDLGKPDKYQELIIVLGKNSAHRMAGELDVDYVFYRYSSSEVIENFKVASGYKLSKTKHFKKAEKRYKINA
;
A
#
# COMPACT_ATOMS: atom_id res chain seq x y z
N MET A 1 -6.89 -1.08 -31.65
CA MET A 1 -7.59 -1.28 -30.37
C MET A 1 -8.83 -2.10 -30.65
N THR A 2 -8.98 -3.26 -30.03
CA THR A 2 -10.16 -4.13 -30.20
C THR A 2 -11.38 -3.55 -29.47
N GLU A 3 -12.58 -4.04 -29.78
CA GLU A 3 -13.79 -3.64 -29.04
C GLU A 3 -13.70 -4.01 -27.55
N GLU A 4 -13.15 -5.19 -27.24
CA GLU A 4 -12.88 -5.61 -25.87
C GLU A 4 -11.94 -4.64 -25.13
N GLN A 5 -10.87 -4.18 -25.79
CA GLN A 5 -9.96 -3.19 -25.22
C GLN A 5 -10.67 -1.85 -24.97
N LYS A 6 -11.53 -1.39 -25.89
CA LYS A 6 -12.33 -0.17 -25.70
C LYS A 6 -13.25 -0.29 -24.50
N GLU A 7 -13.98 -1.40 -24.41
CA GLU A 7 -14.93 -1.66 -23.33
C GLU A 7 -14.21 -1.72 -21.98
N ALA A 8 -13.07 -2.42 -21.89
CA ALA A 8 -12.28 -2.51 -20.67
C ALA A 8 -11.80 -1.12 -20.18
N ILE A 9 -11.32 -0.27 -21.09
CA ILE A 9 -10.90 1.10 -20.76
C ILE A 9 -12.08 1.93 -20.26
N GLN A 10 -13.24 1.85 -20.93
CA GLN A 10 -14.44 2.56 -20.50
C GLN A 10 -14.92 2.10 -19.11
N ASN A 11 -14.93 0.79 -18.86
CA ASN A 11 -15.34 0.21 -17.59
C ASN A 11 -14.37 0.57 -16.46
N PHE A 12 -13.07 0.65 -16.75
CA PHE A 12 -12.08 1.17 -15.81
C PHE A 12 -12.41 2.62 -15.39
N PHE A 13 -12.64 3.52 -16.35
CA PHE A 13 -12.92 4.93 -16.03
C PHE A 13 -14.28 5.13 -15.34
N LYS A 14 -15.29 4.30 -15.65
CA LYS A 14 -16.57 4.27 -14.91
C LYS A 14 -16.32 3.90 -13.43
N SER A 15 -15.56 2.84 -13.18
CA SER A 15 -15.20 2.40 -11.83
C SER A 15 -14.37 3.47 -11.09
N LEU A 16 -13.38 4.05 -11.77
CA LEU A 16 -12.55 5.12 -11.21
C LEU A 16 -13.39 6.33 -10.79
N LYS A 17 -14.39 6.73 -11.59
CA LYS A 17 -15.30 7.82 -11.25
C LYS A 17 -16.08 7.54 -9.96
N VAL A 18 -16.54 6.30 -9.76
CA VAL A 18 -17.22 5.88 -8.53
C VAL A 18 -16.27 5.95 -7.34
N LEU A 19 -15.05 5.41 -7.47
CA LEU A 19 -14.04 5.44 -6.40
C LEU A 19 -13.64 6.87 -6.01
N LYS A 20 -13.48 7.76 -7.00
CA LYS A 20 -13.21 9.19 -6.75
C LYS A 20 -14.35 9.87 -5.99
N ARG A 21 -15.60 9.61 -6.39
CA ARG A 21 -16.80 10.14 -5.69
C ARG A 21 -16.89 9.65 -4.24
N MET A 22 -16.45 8.43 -3.95
CA MET A 22 -16.44 7.86 -2.60
C MET A 22 -15.23 8.31 -1.77
N GLY A 23 -14.33 9.13 -2.31
CA GLY A 23 -13.11 9.56 -1.62
C GLY A 23 -12.05 8.46 -1.46
N ILE A 24 -12.23 7.30 -2.10
CA ILE A 24 -11.26 6.18 -2.07
C ILE A 24 -10.04 6.53 -2.92
N VAL A 25 -10.27 7.11 -4.09
CA VAL A 25 -9.20 7.60 -4.98
C VAL A 25 -9.23 9.13 -4.96
N ARG A 26 -8.11 9.75 -4.64
CA ARG A 26 -8.00 11.20 -4.40
C ARG A 26 -7.00 11.87 -5.35
N SER A 27 -6.26 11.09 -6.13
CA SER A 27 -5.21 11.51 -7.04
C SER A 27 -5.19 10.62 -8.29
N ASP A 28 -4.18 10.82 -9.14
CA ASP A 28 -3.94 9.97 -10.31
C ASP A 28 -3.11 8.72 -9.98
N VAL A 29 -2.60 8.60 -8.75
CA VAL A 29 -1.90 7.41 -8.25
C VAL A 29 -2.92 6.44 -7.63
N VAL A 30 -3.80 5.91 -8.47
CA VAL A 30 -5.00 5.13 -8.09
C VAL A 30 -4.70 4.01 -7.09
N LEU A 31 -3.68 3.19 -7.35
CA LEU A 31 -3.34 2.06 -6.49
C LEU A 31 -2.77 2.51 -5.13
N GLY A 32 -2.06 3.63 -5.10
CA GLY A 32 -1.56 4.22 -3.86
C GLY A 32 -2.72 4.67 -2.98
N ASP A 33 -3.68 5.39 -3.56
CA ASP A 33 -4.85 5.89 -2.83
C ASP A 33 -5.72 4.75 -2.28
N ILE A 34 -5.89 3.66 -3.04
CA ILE A 34 -6.60 2.47 -2.55
C ILE A 34 -5.88 1.88 -1.33
N GLY A 35 -4.54 1.77 -1.39
CA GLY A 35 -3.75 1.30 -0.25
C GLY A 35 -3.87 2.21 0.97
N GLU A 36 -3.79 3.52 0.77
CA GLU A 36 -4.00 4.54 1.81
C GLU A 36 -5.40 4.41 2.45
N PHE A 37 -6.44 4.33 1.62
CA PHE A 37 -7.83 4.16 2.08
C PHE A 37 -8.00 2.87 2.89
N LEU A 38 -7.47 1.74 2.43
CA LEU A 38 -7.55 0.48 3.17
C LEU A 38 -6.91 0.55 4.56
N CYS A 39 -5.84 1.33 4.72
CA CYS A 39 -5.20 1.55 6.01
C CYS A 39 -6.12 2.26 7.02
N THR A 40 -7.04 3.13 6.59
CA THR A 40 -7.95 3.81 7.53
C THR A 40 -8.95 2.86 8.17
N PHE A 41 -9.30 1.75 7.50
CA PHE A 41 -10.13 0.67 8.06
C PHE A 41 -9.31 -0.28 8.94
N ALA A 42 -8.10 -0.66 8.49
CA ALA A 42 -7.27 -1.61 9.22
C ALA A 42 -6.69 -1.02 10.53
N PHE A 43 -6.49 0.30 10.57
CA PHE A 43 -5.89 1.02 11.68
C PHE A 43 -6.80 2.19 12.14
N PRO A 44 -7.80 1.92 13.00
CA PRO A 44 -8.69 2.96 13.51
C PRO A 44 -7.91 4.09 14.19
N GLY A 45 -8.12 5.33 13.73
CA GLY A 45 -7.38 6.51 14.18
C GLY A 45 -6.24 6.96 13.25
N LEU A 46 -5.95 6.21 12.17
CA LEU A 46 -5.04 6.65 11.12
C LEU A 46 -5.69 7.76 10.27
N GLN A 47 -5.00 8.88 10.14
CA GLN A 47 -5.49 10.07 9.44
C GLN A 47 -4.62 10.33 8.21
N LEU A 48 -5.22 10.21 7.02
CA LEU A 48 -4.52 10.50 5.77
C LEU A 48 -4.25 11.99 5.63
N MET A 49 -3.10 12.33 5.07
CA MET A 49 -2.83 13.70 4.65
C MET A 49 -3.83 14.12 3.58
N THR A 50 -4.35 15.34 3.69
CA THR A 50 -5.30 15.93 2.73
C THR A 50 -4.64 16.21 1.39
N GLU A 51 -3.37 16.63 1.43
CA GLU A 51 -2.56 16.91 0.24
C GLU A 51 -1.40 15.93 0.15
N LYS A 52 -1.13 15.46 -1.07
CA LYS A 52 0.10 14.71 -1.34
C LYS A 52 1.25 15.70 -1.37
N THR A 53 1.83 15.94 -0.21
CA THR A 53 3.02 16.78 -0.07
C THR A 53 4.26 15.97 -0.46
N ASN A 54 5.32 16.65 -0.91
CA ASN A 54 6.64 16.03 -1.14
C ASN A 54 7.37 15.68 0.18
N GLU A 55 6.63 15.55 1.30
CA GLU A 55 7.21 15.40 2.64
C GLU A 55 7.65 13.97 2.96
N GLY A 56 7.22 12.98 2.17
CA GLY A 56 7.68 11.59 2.28
C GLY A 56 6.97 10.76 3.36
N TYR A 57 5.72 11.10 3.68
CA TYR A 57 4.78 10.29 4.47
C TYR A 57 3.34 10.57 3.99
N ASP A 58 2.43 9.63 4.21
CA ASP A 58 1.06 9.70 3.65
C ASP A 58 -0.01 9.92 4.74
N ALA A 59 0.32 9.67 6.00
CA ALA A 59 -0.63 9.72 7.11
C ALA A 59 0.01 10.03 8.46
N TYR A 60 -0.84 10.37 9.43
CA TYR A 60 -0.52 10.38 10.85
C TYR A 60 -1.23 9.24 11.58
N PHE A 61 -0.54 8.59 12.51
CA PHE A 61 -1.14 7.63 13.43
C PHE A 61 -0.49 7.76 14.80
N ASN A 62 -1.28 8.09 15.83
CA ASN A 62 -0.78 8.35 17.19
C ASN A 62 0.42 9.33 17.22
N ASN A 63 0.28 10.48 16.54
CA ASN A 63 1.32 11.52 16.38
C ASN A 63 2.61 11.06 15.66
N LYS A 64 2.59 9.89 15.00
CA LYS A 64 3.71 9.42 14.18
C LYS A 64 3.41 9.62 12.71
N LYS A 65 4.43 10.06 11.96
CA LYS A 65 4.40 10.10 10.49
C LYS A 65 4.47 8.69 9.93
N VAL A 66 3.51 8.34 9.07
CA VAL A 66 3.36 7.02 8.48
C VAL A 66 3.47 7.12 6.96
N GLN A 67 4.40 6.38 6.37
CA GLN A 67 4.39 6.10 4.93
C GLN A 67 3.60 4.82 4.67
N ILE A 68 2.82 4.79 3.60
CA ILE A 68 2.06 3.65 3.13
C ILE A 68 2.61 3.23 1.76
N LYS A 69 2.78 1.93 1.55
CA LYS A 69 3.14 1.34 0.26
C LYS A 69 2.19 0.21 -0.08
N TYR A 70 1.76 0.14 -1.34
CA TYR A 70 0.81 -0.85 -1.81
C TYR A 70 1.42 -1.72 -2.91
N SER A 71 1.10 -3.01 -2.89
CA SER A 71 1.40 -3.94 -3.98
C SER A 71 0.29 -4.98 -4.14
N ASN A 72 -0.10 -5.24 -5.39
CA ASN A 72 -0.97 -6.36 -5.77
C ASN A 72 -0.49 -7.02 -7.07
N SER A 73 0.80 -6.87 -7.40
CA SER A 73 1.40 -7.41 -8.61
C SER A 73 2.08 -8.75 -8.34
N ARG A 74 1.87 -9.71 -9.24
CA ARG A 74 2.52 -11.04 -9.22
C ARG A 74 3.97 -10.99 -9.70
N ASP A 75 4.33 -9.93 -10.41
CA ASP A 75 5.60 -9.83 -11.13
C ASP A 75 6.56 -8.80 -10.53
N ALA A 76 6.05 -7.93 -9.65
CA ALA A 76 6.86 -6.93 -8.99
C ALA A 76 8.04 -7.58 -8.24
N LYS A 77 9.26 -7.18 -8.59
CA LYS A 77 10.48 -7.67 -7.94
C LYS A 77 10.57 -7.13 -6.52
N ASN A 78 10.44 -5.81 -6.39
CA ASN A 78 10.63 -5.08 -5.15
C ASN A 78 9.56 -3.99 -4.96
N ILE A 79 9.28 -3.63 -3.72
CA ILE A 79 8.52 -2.44 -3.34
C ILE A 79 9.51 -1.37 -2.86
N ASP A 80 9.40 -0.15 -3.39
CA ASP A 80 10.14 1.01 -2.89
C ASP A 80 9.56 1.47 -1.56
N LEU A 81 10.40 1.51 -0.51
CA LEU A 81 9.96 1.87 0.84
C LEU A 81 10.11 3.38 1.12
N GLY A 82 10.55 4.17 0.15
CA GLY A 82 10.79 5.59 0.31
C GLY A 82 12.02 5.88 1.17
N LYS A 83 11.97 6.99 1.89
CA LYS A 83 13.07 7.55 2.67
C LYS A 83 12.74 7.45 4.18
N PRO A 84 13.36 6.52 4.93
CA PRO A 84 13.05 6.32 6.36
C PRO A 84 13.33 7.51 7.28
N ASP A 85 14.08 8.53 6.82
CA ASP A 85 14.24 9.80 7.53
C ASP A 85 12.99 10.71 7.45
N LYS A 86 12.03 10.37 6.60
CA LYS A 86 10.80 11.16 6.37
C LYS A 86 9.58 10.66 7.12
N TYR A 87 9.62 9.44 7.62
CA TYR A 87 8.53 8.82 8.37
C TYR A 87 9.08 8.11 9.61
N GLN A 88 8.22 7.91 10.60
CA GLN A 88 8.56 7.13 11.80
C GLN A 88 8.08 5.68 11.64
N GLU A 89 7.05 5.47 10.83
CA GLU A 89 6.50 4.15 10.55
C GLU A 89 6.19 3.97 9.06
N LEU A 90 6.22 2.73 8.63
CA LEU A 90 5.90 2.28 7.29
C LEU A 90 4.81 1.23 7.37
N ILE A 91 3.71 1.37 6.63
CA ILE A 91 2.73 0.32 6.44
C ILE A 91 2.84 -0.19 5.00
N ILE A 92 2.95 -1.50 4.84
CA ILE A 92 2.92 -2.18 3.54
C ILE A 92 1.60 -2.96 3.43
N VAL A 93 0.81 -2.61 2.43
CA VAL A 93 -0.47 -3.23 2.09
C VAL A 93 -0.27 -4.17 0.91
N LEU A 94 -0.51 -5.46 1.11
CA LEU A 94 -0.39 -6.46 0.05
C LEU A 94 -1.75 -7.05 -0.31
N GLY A 95 -2.20 -6.81 -1.54
CA GLY A 95 -3.37 -7.48 -2.10
C GLY A 95 -3.09 -8.96 -2.39
N LYS A 96 -4.16 -9.73 -2.62
CA LYS A 96 -4.11 -11.19 -2.85
C LYS A 96 -3.16 -11.65 -3.96
N ASN A 97 -2.89 -10.81 -4.94
CA ASN A 97 -2.03 -11.14 -6.07
C ASN A 97 -0.57 -10.68 -5.86
N SER A 98 -0.22 -10.10 -4.72
CA SER A 98 1.13 -9.60 -4.51
C SER A 98 2.16 -10.72 -4.38
N ALA A 99 3.23 -10.62 -5.16
CA ALA A 99 4.41 -11.50 -5.07
C ALA A 99 5.18 -11.36 -3.75
N HIS A 100 4.87 -10.33 -2.96
CA HIS A 100 5.53 -10.04 -1.69
C HIS A 100 4.89 -10.78 -0.51
N ARG A 101 3.71 -11.37 -0.68
CA ARG A 101 3.05 -12.19 0.35
C ARG A 101 3.91 -13.39 0.74
N MET A 102 3.98 -13.67 2.05
CA MET A 102 4.69 -14.85 2.54
C MET A 102 3.96 -16.14 2.12
N ALA A 103 4.72 -17.19 1.83
CA ALA A 103 4.15 -18.52 1.60
C ALA A 103 3.38 -18.98 2.85
N GLY A 104 2.18 -19.53 2.65
CA GLY A 104 1.32 -19.97 3.75
C GLY A 104 0.53 -18.86 4.45
N GLU A 105 0.52 -17.62 3.91
CA GLU A 105 -0.45 -16.62 4.37
C GLU A 105 -1.89 -17.06 4.10
N LEU A 106 -2.78 -16.69 5.04
CA LEU A 106 -4.21 -16.92 4.92
C LEU A 106 -4.77 -16.31 3.63
N ASP A 107 -5.76 -16.99 3.05
CA ASP A 107 -6.48 -16.54 1.86
C ASP A 107 -7.45 -15.39 2.23
N VAL A 108 -6.88 -14.19 2.35
CA VAL A 108 -7.59 -12.92 2.61
C VAL A 108 -7.26 -11.91 1.53
N ASP A 109 -8.17 -10.96 1.28
CA ASP A 109 -8.01 -9.97 0.20
C ASP A 109 -6.79 -9.06 0.41
N TYR A 110 -6.52 -8.66 1.67
CA TYR A 110 -5.40 -7.78 2.02
C TYR A 110 -4.71 -8.20 3.33
N VAL A 111 -3.39 -8.05 3.34
CA VAL A 111 -2.55 -8.19 4.54
C VAL A 111 -1.75 -6.90 4.75
N PHE A 112 -1.54 -6.53 6.01
CA PHE A 112 -0.89 -5.28 6.39
C PHE A 112 0.31 -5.59 7.28
N TYR A 113 1.49 -5.17 6.83
CA TYR A 113 2.71 -5.19 7.62
C TYR A 113 3.02 -3.77 8.05
N ARG A 114 3.49 -3.58 9.28
CA ARG A 114 3.88 -2.26 9.78
C ARG A 114 5.28 -2.32 10.33
N TYR A 115 6.13 -1.37 9.99
CA TYR A 115 7.53 -1.31 10.41
C TYR A 115 7.84 0.05 11.02
N SER A 116 8.77 0.12 11.97
CA SER A 116 9.40 1.38 12.34
C SER A 116 10.42 1.80 11.28
N SER A 117 10.78 3.08 11.24
CA SER A 117 11.86 3.55 10.36
C SER A 117 13.20 2.89 10.66
N SER A 118 13.51 2.60 11.94
CA SER A 118 14.72 1.89 12.34
C SER A 118 14.75 0.46 11.78
N GLU A 119 13.64 -0.26 11.87
CA GLU A 119 13.47 -1.59 11.28
C GLU A 119 13.70 -1.56 9.76
N VAL A 120 13.20 -0.52 9.07
CA VAL A 120 13.42 -0.36 7.63
C VAL A 120 14.89 -0.13 7.30
N ILE A 121 15.56 0.70 8.08
CA ILE A 121 16.99 1.00 7.89
C ILE A 121 17.84 -0.26 8.06
N GLU A 122 17.57 -1.04 9.09
CA GLU A 122 18.33 -2.23 9.44
C GLU A 122 18.10 -3.38 8.46
N ASN A 123 16.85 -3.60 8.02
CA ASN A 123 16.49 -4.85 7.33
C ASN A 123 16.28 -4.71 5.81
N PHE A 124 16.05 -3.49 5.30
CA PHE A 124 15.66 -3.29 3.90
C PHE A 124 16.61 -2.39 3.09
N LYS A 125 17.78 -2.06 3.65
CA LYS A 125 18.79 -1.29 2.92
C LYS A 125 19.36 -2.09 1.74
N VAL A 126 19.40 -1.45 0.58
CA VAL A 126 20.11 -1.91 -0.61
C VAL A 126 20.91 -0.74 -1.21
N ALA A 127 21.76 -1.02 -2.21
CA ALA A 127 22.56 0.01 -2.88
C ALA A 127 21.69 1.15 -3.45
N SER A 128 20.50 0.85 -3.96
CA SER A 128 19.57 1.81 -4.57
C SER A 128 18.51 2.39 -3.62
N GLY A 129 18.71 2.29 -2.30
CA GLY A 129 17.80 2.85 -1.29
C GLY A 129 17.25 1.81 -0.33
N TYR A 130 15.94 1.83 -0.09
CA TYR A 130 15.26 0.90 0.82
C TYR A 130 14.18 0.15 0.06
N LYS A 131 14.30 -1.18 -0.01
CA LYS A 131 13.45 -2.02 -0.87
C LYS A 131 13.02 -3.28 -0.13
N LEU A 132 11.73 -3.59 -0.18
CA LEU A 132 11.23 -4.92 0.19
C LEU A 132 11.22 -5.81 -1.06
N SER A 133 12.07 -6.82 -1.11
CA SER A 133 11.99 -7.86 -2.14
C SER A 133 10.99 -8.95 -1.74
N LYS A 134 10.66 -9.85 -2.66
CA LYS A 134 9.69 -10.94 -2.45
C LYS A 134 9.92 -11.66 -1.12
N THR A 135 8.83 -11.85 -0.37
CA THR A 135 8.72 -12.63 0.88
C THR A 135 9.69 -12.29 2.01
N LYS A 136 10.41 -11.16 1.96
CA LYS A 136 11.39 -10.75 3.00
C LYS A 136 10.78 -10.14 4.27
N HIS A 137 9.57 -10.51 4.61
CA HIS A 137 8.98 -10.06 5.87
C HIS A 137 9.61 -10.82 7.03
N PHE A 138 10.21 -10.11 7.98
CA PHE A 138 10.82 -10.71 9.19
C PHE A 138 9.86 -10.80 10.38
N LYS A 139 8.61 -10.39 10.20
CA LYS A 139 7.54 -10.51 11.20
C LYS A 139 6.22 -10.80 10.51
N LYS A 140 5.22 -11.26 11.28
CA LYS A 140 3.88 -11.56 10.78
C LYS A 140 3.12 -10.27 10.42
N ALA A 141 2.19 -10.37 9.48
CA ALA A 141 1.24 -9.30 9.20
C ALA A 141 0.46 -8.90 10.48
N GLU A 142 0.37 -7.61 10.74
CA GLU A 142 -0.28 -7.01 11.91
C GLU A 142 -1.81 -7.03 11.75
N LYS A 143 -2.31 -6.77 10.54
CA LYS A 143 -3.74 -6.80 10.21
C LYS A 143 -4.01 -7.61 8.95
N ARG A 144 -5.25 -8.06 8.83
CA ARG A 144 -5.80 -8.78 7.68
C ARG A 144 -7.19 -8.24 7.41
N TYR A 145 -7.57 -8.16 6.14
CA TYR A 145 -8.87 -7.65 5.74
C TYR A 145 -9.44 -8.45 4.57
N LYS A 146 -10.75 -8.70 4.61
CA LYS A 146 -11.53 -9.36 3.56
C LYS A 146 -12.69 -8.43 3.20
N ILE A 147 -12.87 -8.14 1.91
CA ILE A 147 -13.92 -7.21 1.44
C ILE A 147 -15.30 -7.84 1.61
N ASN A 148 -15.42 -9.14 1.30
CA ASN A 148 -16.66 -9.90 1.44
C ASN A 148 -16.54 -10.78 2.69
N ALA A 149 -16.82 -10.21 3.87
CA ALA A 149 -17.00 -10.95 5.11
C ALA A 149 -18.48 -11.31 5.28
#